data_AF-A0A0B6YQP0-F1
#
_entry.id   AF-A0A0B6YQP0-F1
#
_cell.length_a   1.000
_cell.length_b   1.000
_cell.length_c   1.000
_cell.angle_alpha   90.00
_cell.angle_beta   90.00
_cell.angle_gamma   90.00
#
_symmetry.space_group_name_H-M   'P 1'
#
loop_
_entity.id
_entity.type
_entity.pdbx_description
1 polymer ?
#
loop_
_entity_poly.entity_id
_entity_poly.type
_entity_poly.pdbx_seq_one_letter_code
_entity_poly.pdbx_strand_id
1 'polypeptide(L)'
;GPITAELRLEQKGYVPGESVYINAEICNNSRRKVDRTSVELLMTTIFHTPHKSRSVTQQVVRIHHGCLPSGKTDSWDGDRFTLPSLPPSYLIGCSIMEVKYTLELRVFPVSPAFEL
;
A
#
# COMPACT_ATOMS: atom_id res chain seq x y z
N GLY A 1 -10.59 -8.95 -20.37
CA GLY A 1 -11.33 -8.61 -19.14
C GLY A 1 -10.56 -7.60 -18.31
N PRO A 2 -11.07 -7.26 -17.12
CA PRO A 2 -10.44 -6.31 -16.20
C PRO A 2 -9.32 -6.95 -15.39
N ILE A 3 -8.57 -6.12 -14.65
CA ILE A 3 -7.74 -6.56 -13.53
C ILE A 3 -8.48 -6.18 -12.25
N THR A 4 -8.71 -7.13 -11.35
CA THR A 4 -9.35 -6.90 -10.04
C THR A 4 -8.35 -7.16 -8.94
N ALA A 5 -8.47 -6.40 -7.85
CA ALA A 5 -7.59 -6.51 -6.70
C ALA A 5 -8.41 -6.31 -5.42
N GLU A 6 -8.20 -7.17 -4.44
CA GLU A 6 -8.82 -7.10 -3.13
C GLU A 6 -7.73 -7.18 -2.05
N LEU A 7 -7.82 -6.32 -1.04
CA LEU A 7 -6.92 -6.31 0.12
C LEU A 7 -7.76 -6.34 1.39
N ARG A 8 -7.47 -7.28 2.27
CA ARG A 8 -8.13 -7.48 3.56
C ARG A 8 -7.09 -7.42 4.67
N LEU A 9 -7.50 -6.83 5.78
CA LEU A 9 -6.75 -6.79 7.02
C LEU A 9 -7.66 -7.26 8.15
N GLU A 10 -7.09 -7.98 9.11
CA GLU A 10 -7.81 -8.46 10.29
C GLU A 10 -8.18 -7.30 11.23
N GLN A 11 -7.31 -6.29 11.29
CA GLN A 11 -7.49 -5.10 12.14
C GLN A 11 -6.89 -3.85 11.49
N LYS A 12 -7.21 -2.68 12.06
CA LYS A 12 -6.72 -1.37 11.60
C LYS A 12 -5.72 -0.70 12.55
N GLY A 13 -5.71 -1.11 13.83
CA GLY A 13 -4.76 -0.61 14.82
C GLY A 13 -3.62 -1.60 14.97
N TYR A 14 -2.39 -1.09 14.98
CA TYR A 14 -1.17 -1.90 15.16
C TYR A 14 -0.18 -1.14 16.04
N VAL A 15 0.66 -1.87 16.76
CA VAL A 15 1.77 -1.29 17.53
C VAL A 15 3.13 -1.58 16.90
N PRO A 16 4.15 -0.74 17.12
CA PRO A 16 5.52 -1.05 16.72
C PRO A 16 5.98 -2.43 17.23
N GLY A 17 6.60 -3.21 16.35
CA GLY A 17 7.04 -4.58 16.61
C GLY A 17 6.01 -5.67 16.31
N GLU A 18 4.74 -5.30 16.08
CA GLU A 18 3.69 -6.25 15.71
C GLU A 18 3.85 -6.74 14.26
N SER A 19 3.43 -7.97 13.98
CA SER A 19 3.39 -8.51 12.61
C SER A 19 2.06 -8.16 11.94
N VAL A 20 2.12 -7.46 10.81
CA VAL A 20 0.95 -7.18 9.96
C VAL A 20 0.86 -8.26 8.91
N TYR A 21 -0.21 -9.05 8.95
CA TYR A 21 -0.50 -10.08 7.95
C TYR A 21 -1.30 -9.48 6.79
N ILE A 22 -0.89 -9.81 5.57
CA ILE A 22 -1.46 -9.29 4.33
C ILE A 22 -2.25 -10.40 3.67
N ASN A 23 -3.55 -10.15 3.49
CA ASN A 23 -4.45 -11.06 2.81
C ASN A 23 -4.98 -10.33 1.58
N ALA A 24 -4.45 -10.65 0.40
CA ALA A 24 -4.81 -9.97 -0.83
C ALA A 24 -4.95 -10.95 -2.00
N GLU A 25 -5.83 -10.61 -2.94
CA GLU A 25 -6.04 -11.39 -4.16
C GLU A 25 -6.07 -10.45 -5.36
N ILE A 26 -5.26 -10.73 -6.37
CA ILE A 26 -5.22 -9.99 -7.64
C ILE A 26 -5.56 -10.96 -8.77
N CYS A 27 -6.66 -10.71 -9.48
CA CYS A 27 -7.07 -11.51 -10.63
C CYS A 27 -6.82 -10.72 -11.91
N ASN A 28 -5.90 -11.21 -12.75
CA ASN A 28 -5.61 -10.61 -14.03
C ASN A 28 -6.43 -11.28 -15.15
N ASN A 29 -7.68 -10.84 -15.32
CA ASN A 29 -8.52 -11.26 -16.44
C ASN A 29 -8.28 -10.41 -17.71
N SER A 30 -7.24 -9.58 -17.73
CA SER A 30 -6.85 -8.79 -18.90
C SER A 30 -6.05 -9.61 -19.90
N ARG A 31 -5.77 -9.04 -21.07
CA ARG A 31 -4.90 -9.65 -22.09
C ARG A 31 -3.41 -9.35 -21.89
N ARG A 32 -3.07 -8.53 -20.88
CA ARG A 32 -1.71 -8.05 -20.63
C ARG A 32 -1.17 -8.73 -19.38
N LYS A 33 0.14 -8.94 -19.32
CA LYS A 33 0.78 -9.32 -18.06
C LYS A 33 0.81 -8.11 -17.11
N VAL A 34 0.70 -8.39 -15.82
CA VAL A 34 1.08 -7.46 -14.76
C VAL A 34 2.57 -7.67 -14.51
N ASP A 35 3.33 -6.58 -14.50
CA ASP A 35 4.79 -6.64 -14.34
C ASP A 35 5.19 -6.95 -12.90
N ARG A 36 4.49 -6.32 -11.95
CA ARG A 36 4.66 -6.53 -10.52
C ARG A 36 3.42 -6.11 -9.73
N THR A 37 3.24 -6.67 -8.56
CA THR A 37 2.25 -6.28 -7.56
C THR A 37 2.98 -5.96 -6.26
N SER A 38 2.48 -4.99 -5.49
CA SER A 38 3.09 -4.65 -4.20
C SER A 38 2.08 -4.18 -3.18
N VAL A 39 2.35 -4.45 -1.91
CA VAL A 39 1.67 -3.85 -0.78
C VAL A 39 2.63 -2.90 -0.07
N GLU A 40 2.20 -1.66 0.11
CA GLU A 40 3.02 -0.56 0.62
C GLU A 40 2.37 0.07 1.85
N LEU A 41 3.13 0.16 2.95
CA LEU A 41 2.76 0.97 4.10
C LEU A 41 3.36 2.37 3.90
N LEU A 42 2.50 3.38 3.80
CA LEU A 42 2.87 4.77 3.61
C LEU A 42 2.59 5.57 4.87
N MET A 43 3.55 6.39 5.27
CA MET A 43 3.38 7.40 6.32
C MET A 43 3.22 8.76 5.66
N THR A 44 2.08 9.41 5.89
CA THR A 44 1.82 10.77 5.42
C THR A 44 1.79 11.71 6.63
N THR A 45 2.77 12.60 6.71
CA THR A 45 2.77 13.69 7.69
C THR A 45 2.19 14.93 7.05
N ILE A 46 1.15 15.49 7.64
CA ILE A 46 0.47 16.69 7.19
C ILE A 46 0.85 17.80 8.16
N PHE A 47 1.43 18.88 7.66
CA PHE A 47 1.74 20.09 8.42
C PHE A 47 0.69 21.14 8.13
N HIS A 48 0.07 21.66 9.19
CA HIS A 48 -0.95 22.68 9.14
C HIS A 48 -0.36 24.06 9.46
N THR A 49 -0.63 25.03 8.60
CA THR A 49 -0.43 26.46 8.89
C THR A 49 -1.76 27.18 8.71
N PRO A 50 -1.95 28.38 9.29
CA PRO A 50 -3.20 29.13 9.17
C PRO A 50 -3.68 29.36 7.72
N HIS A 51 -2.74 29.41 6.76
CA HIS A 51 -3.05 29.74 5.37
C HIS A 51 -2.95 28.54 4.42
N LYS A 52 -2.17 27.51 4.77
CA LYS A 52 -1.90 26.38 3.87
C LYS A 52 -1.48 25.14 4.65
N SER A 53 -1.90 23.97 4.17
CA SER A 53 -1.34 22.69 4.63
C SER A 53 -0.37 22.12 3.61
N ARG A 54 0.67 21.41 4.07
CA ARG A 54 1.61 20.67 3.23
C ARG A 54 1.73 19.25 3.75
N SER A 55 1.65 18.26 2.86
CA SER A 55 1.90 16.87 3.21
C SER A 55 3.25 16.38 2.69
N VAL A 56 3.85 15.45 3.43
CA VAL A 56 5.01 14.66 3.03
C VAL A 56 4.66 13.20 3.23
N THR A 57 4.74 12.41 2.18
CA THR A 57 4.49 10.96 2.21
C THR A 57 5.79 10.21 2.04
N GLN A 58 6.03 9.23 2.91
CA GLN A 58 7.20 8.37 2.90
C GLN A 58 6.77 6.90 2.86
N GLN A 59 7.45 6.09 2.06
CA GLN A 59 7.26 4.65 2.05
C GLN A 59 8.00 4.05 3.25
N VAL A 60 7.26 3.39 4.14
CA VAL A 60 7.80 2.76 5.35
C VAL A 60 8.18 1.31 5.08
N VAL A 61 7.25 0.55 4.50
CA VAL A 61 7.44 -0.85 4.13
C VAL A 61 6.93 -1.06 2.72
N ARG A 62 7.59 -1.93 1.98
CA ARG A 62 7.11 -2.45 0.70
C ARG A 62 7.43 -3.93 0.60
N ILE A 63 6.39 -4.73 0.40
CA ILE A 63 6.50 -6.13 0.00
C ILE A 63 5.97 -6.25 -1.42
N HIS A 64 6.54 -7.12 -2.23
CA HIS A 64 6.20 -7.24 -3.65
C HIS A 64 6.20 -8.69 -4.10
N HIS A 65 5.26 -9.02 -4.97
CA HIS A 65 5.30 -10.24 -5.77
C HIS A 65 5.79 -9.91 -7.18
N GLY A 66 6.14 -10.98 -7.90
CA GLY A 66 6.66 -10.90 -9.26
C GLY A 66 5.58 -10.60 -10.30
N CYS A 67 5.86 -10.98 -11.53
CA CYS A 67 4.92 -10.78 -12.62
C CYS A 67 3.73 -11.75 -12.53
N LEU A 68 2.56 -11.26 -12.92
CA LEU A 68 1.33 -12.04 -12.98
C LEU A 68 0.86 -12.15 -14.45
N PRO A 69 0.92 -13.34 -15.06
CA PRO A 69 0.48 -13.55 -16.45
C PRO A 69 -1.00 -13.26 -16.67
N SER A 70 -1.38 -13.14 -17.95
CA SER A 70 -2.77 -13.02 -18.39
C SER A 70 -3.58 -14.26 -17.97
N GLY A 71 -4.79 -14.05 -17.46
CA GLY A 71 -5.72 -15.10 -17.03
C GLY A 71 -5.31 -15.82 -15.74
N LYS A 72 -4.41 -15.24 -14.94
CA LYS A 72 -3.91 -15.82 -13.69
C LYS A 72 -4.31 -14.96 -12.48
N THR A 73 -4.26 -15.60 -11.31
CA THR A 73 -4.49 -14.98 -10.01
C THR A 73 -3.20 -15.02 -9.18
N ASP A 74 -2.94 -13.93 -8.46
CA ASP A 74 -1.89 -13.79 -7.46
C ASP A 74 -2.55 -13.68 -6.08
N SER A 75 -2.24 -14.62 -5.20
CA SER A 75 -2.80 -14.71 -3.85
C SER A 75 -1.70 -14.48 -2.82
N TRP A 76 -1.96 -13.57 -1.90
CA TRP A 76 -1.06 -13.18 -0.82
C TRP A 76 -1.58 -13.87 0.45
N ASP A 77 -1.11 -15.10 0.65
CA ASP A 77 -1.55 -15.99 1.73
C ASP A 77 -0.35 -16.28 2.66
N GLY A 78 -0.24 -15.48 3.73
CA GLY A 78 0.82 -15.60 4.74
C GLY A 78 1.94 -14.58 4.61
N ASP A 79 1.89 -13.70 3.60
CA ASP A 79 2.75 -12.54 3.51
C ASP A 79 2.57 -11.63 4.72
N ARG A 80 3.68 -11.19 5.29
CA ARG A 80 3.66 -10.33 6.47
C ARG A 80 4.90 -9.45 6.54
N PHE A 81 4.77 -8.37 7.29
CA PHE A 81 5.92 -7.57 7.70
C PHE A 81 5.80 -7.18 9.17
N THR A 82 6.95 -6.99 9.83
CA THR A 82 6.99 -6.45 11.18
C THR A 82 6.95 -4.94 11.12
N LEU A 83 6.02 -4.33 11.85
CA LEU A 83 5.86 -2.89 11.91
C LEU A 83 7.09 -2.26 12.59
N PRO A 84 7.83 -1.34 11.94
CA PRO A 84 8.99 -0.72 12.57
C PRO A 84 8.58 0.28 13.67
N SER A 85 9.56 0.81 14.39
CA SER A 85 9.34 1.95 15.29
C SER A 85 8.90 3.17 14.48
N LEU A 86 7.64 3.58 14.65
CA LEU A 86 7.00 4.67 13.93
C LEU A 86 6.39 5.68 14.89
N PRO A 87 6.28 6.96 14.50
CA PRO A 87 5.48 7.93 15.24
C PRO A 87 4.03 7.46 15.43
N PRO A 88 3.38 7.79 16.55
CA PRO A 88 1.96 7.50 16.71
C PRO A 88 1.13 8.34 15.72
N SER A 89 0.08 7.74 15.17
CA SER A 89 -0.87 8.43 14.28
C SER A 89 -1.74 9.45 15.01
N TYR A 90 -1.97 9.25 16.30
CA TYR A 90 -2.81 10.11 17.11
C TYR A 90 -1.96 11.03 18.01
N LEU A 91 -1.94 12.31 17.69
CA LEU A 91 -1.19 13.35 18.41
C LEU A 91 -2.15 14.22 19.23
N ILE A 92 -2.47 13.79 20.45
CA ILE A 92 -3.38 14.51 21.35
C ILE A 92 -2.86 15.92 21.61
N GLY A 93 -3.71 16.92 21.38
CA GLY A 93 -3.38 18.33 21.63
C GLY A 93 -2.47 18.99 20.60
N CYS A 94 -2.12 18.30 19.51
CA CYS A 94 -1.32 18.87 18.43
C CYS A 94 -2.22 19.33 17.27
N SER A 95 -2.20 20.63 16.96
CA SER A 95 -2.97 21.22 15.86
C SER A 95 -2.12 21.58 14.63
N ILE A 96 -0.79 21.53 14.76
CA ILE A 96 0.15 21.96 13.71
C ILE A 96 0.56 20.82 12.79
N MET A 97 0.30 19.56 13.17
CA MET A 97 0.58 18.42 12.32
C MET A 97 -0.30 17.20 12.63
N GLU A 98 -0.47 16.34 11.62
CA GLU A 98 -1.17 15.06 11.70
C GLU A 98 -0.33 13.98 11.01
N VAL A 99 -0.31 12.76 11.55
CA VAL A 99 0.39 11.61 10.95
C VAL A 99 -0.62 10.53 10.59
N LYS A 100 -0.68 10.17 9.31
CA LYS A 100 -1.57 9.11 8.79
C LYS A 100 -0.76 7.96 8.24
N TYR A 101 -1.25 6.76 8.47
CA TYR A 101 -0.73 5.55 7.85
C TYR A 101 -1.78 4.99 6.89
N THR A 102 -1.36 4.70 5.67
CA THR A 102 -2.19 4.06 4.64
C THR A 102 -1.49 2.81 4.16
N LEU A 103 -2.23 1.72 4.06
CA LEU A 103 -1.77 0.51 3.40
C LEU A 103 -2.37 0.46 1.99
N GLU A 104 -1.52 0.38 0.97
CA GLU A 104 -1.93 0.39 -0.43
C GLU A 104 -1.53 -0.89 -1.14
N LEU A 105 -2.49 -1.54 -1.80
CA LEU A 105 -2.22 -2.58 -2.80
C LEU A 105 -2.09 -1.92 -4.17
N ARG A 106 -0.91 -2.07 -4.79
CA ARG A 106 -0.55 -1.48 -6.08
C ARG A 106 -0.32 -2.56 -7.12
N VAL A 107 -0.92 -2.38 -8.29
CA VAL A 107 -0.78 -3.29 -9.43
C VAL A 107 -0.17 -2.51 -10.59
N PHE A 108 0.94 -3.00 -11.14
CA PHE A 108 1.66 -2.35 -12.23
C PHE A 108 1.47 -3.14 -13.52
N PRO A 109 0.41 -2.87 -14.31
CA PRO A 109 0.22 -3.50 -15.61
C PRO A 109 1.30 -3.04 -16.59
N VAL A 110 1.68 -3.90 -17.53
CA VAL A 110 2.55 -3.49 -18.64
C VAL A 110 1.80 -2.47 -19.50
N SER A 111 2.30 -1.24 -19.52
CA SER A 111 1.87 -0.22 -20.47
C SER A 111 2.32 -0.65 -21.87
N PRO A 112 1.54 -0.39 -22.94
CA PRO A 112 2.15 -0.43 -24.25
C PRO A 112 3.24 0.65 -24.26
N ALA A 113 4.41 0.34 -24.83
CA ALA A 113 5.27 1.40 -25.33
C ALA A 113 4.39 2.25 -26.26
N PHE A 114 4.42 3.57 -26.12
CA PHE A 114 3.74 4.46 -27.07
C PHE A 114 4.08 3.98 -28.48
N GLU A 115 3.07 3.58 -29.25
CA GLU A 115 3.24 3.52 -30.71
C GLU A 115 3.26 4.98 -31.17
N LEU A 116 4.46 5.42 -31.57
CA LEU A 116 4.69 6.68 -32.30
C LEU A 116 4.20 6.54 -33.74
#